data_AF-A0ABD5RP71-F1
#
_entry.id   AF-A0ABD5RP71-F1
#
_cell.length_a   1.000
_cell.length_b   1.000
_cell.length_c   1.000
_cell.angle_alpha   90.00
_cell.angle_beta   90.00
_cell.angle_gamma   90.00
#
_symmetry.space_group_name_H-M   'P 1'
#
loop_
_entity.id
_entity.type
_entity.pdbx_description
1 polymer ?
#
loop_
_entity_poly.entity_id
_entity_poly.type
_entity_poly.pdbx_seq_one_letter_code
_entity_poly.pdbx_strand_id
1 'polypeptide(L)'
;MTDEESAVSRRAFLATGGVALGGSLLSTVDSGLPGEGPTESGPSTATSQTTTETETVASGQPTDTPTETPAPGEVVPPYLGAFFPDGDLVDDMSDLSRWSGEGTVRADEAARFRGDQSLYYENEGAVRLTGDYHDDPIDLSGRALSVATWFGEPKGEQPTFSIRAHAPDRHNTVTMRTSWTGNKDARWQRQDLAVSQVDGSPDLSTVTRLDVGAWASGATFELHLADIRTHPKPETGKFVFLFDDTHRHHYDDYFPILQRYDYPAIEAVVKEYVGRGDRLTVAQIHELRDAGWDVCNHMVDHENVTELSTEELRANIAEMDAFFEDIGAPEGKAFAIYCFGAYDGPSLDVMAEHFDFVFGGGGLGNYDLTNPGVVACDGIDDNVERGFELATHAAEYQSVGIPTIHDLEVEQFERLVEHVHDLDEAGKSTS
;
A
#
# COMPACT_ATOMS: atom_id res chain seq x y z
N MET A 1 -10.96 5.15 -21.44
CA MET A 1 -9.55 5.33 -21.02
C MET A 1 -8.72 4.34 -21.80
N THR A 2 -7.64 4.78 -22.45
CA THR A 2 -6.68 3.90 -23.14
C THR A 2 -5.59 3.51 -22.15
N ASP A 3 -5.14 2.25 -22.17
CA ASP A 3 -4.16 1.65 -21.25
C ASP A 3 -2.82 2.41 -21.08
N GLU A 4 -2.54 3.40 -21.93
CA GLU A 4 -1.33 4.24 -21.85
C GLU A 4 -1.40 5.36 -20.79
N GLU A 5 -2.58 5.91 -20.49
CA GLU A 5 -2.71 7.03 -19.52
C GLU A 5 -2.75 6.55 -18.07
N SER A 6 -3.31 5.36 -17.79
CA SER A 6 -3.26 4.73 -16.45
C SER A 6 -1.86 4.27 -16.07
N ALA A 7 -0.97 4.07 -17.04
CA ALA A 7 0.43 3.71 -16.81
C ALA A 7 1.29 4.89 -16.31
N VAL A 8 0.82 6.13 -16.49
CA VAL A 8 1.57 7.35 -16.10
C VAL A 8 1.37 7.69 -14.62
N SER A 9 0.16 7.53 -14.04
CA SER A 9 -0.03 7.75 -12.58
C SER A 9 0.58 6.63 -11.75
N ARG A 10 0.55 5.38 -12.25
CA ARG A 10 1.34 4.27 -11.69
C ARG A 10 2.83 4.61 -11.64
N ARG A 11 3.36 5.39 -12.58
CA ARG A 11 4.77 5.79 -12.58
C ARG A 11 5.12 6.85 -11.54
N ALA A 12 4.21 7.66 -11.02
CA ALA A 12 4.56 8.63 -9.97
C ALA A 12 4.71 7.92 -8.61
N PHE A 13 3.69 7.15 -8.21
CA PHE A 13 3.74 6.31 -7.01
C PHE A 13 4.78 5.17 -7.09
N LEU A 14 5.06 4.62 -8.28
CA LEU A 14 6.14 3.63 -8.49
C LEU A 14 7.50 4.26 -8.90
N ALA A 15 7.59 5.57 -9.14
CA ALA A 15 8.89 6.24 -9.28
C ALA A 15 9.45 6.60 -7.91
N THR A 16 8.59 6.95 -6.94
CA THR A 16 8.92 6.93 -5.52
C THR A 16 8.99 5.48 -5.01
N GLY A 17 8.09 4.60 -5.45
CA GLY A 17 8.09 3.15 -5.16
C GLY A 17 8.90 2.35 -6.18
N GLY A 18 10.23 2.35 -6.06
CA GLY A 18 11.16 1.64 -6.96
C GLY A 18 10.76 0.19 -7.27
N VAL A 19 10.01 0.00 -8.35
CA VAL A 19 9.84 -1.28 -9.05
C VAL A 19 10.86 -1.29 -10.17
N ALA A 20 11.99 -1.94 -9.93
CA ALA A 20 12.94 -2.27 -10.98
C ALA A 20 12.30 -3.31 -11.91
N LEU A 21 11.70 -2.87 -13.02
CA LEU A 21 11.44 -3.77 -14.15
C LEU A 21 12.78 -4.10 -14.82
N GLY A 22 13.38 -5.22 -14.38
CA GLY A 22 14.60 -5.78 -14.94
C GLY A 22 14.39 -6.20 -16.40
N GLY A 23 14.81 -5.34 -17.33
CA GLY A 23 14.95 -5.67 -18.75
C GLY A 23 16.41 -5.97 -19.10
N SER A 24 16.81 -7.25 -19.01
CA SER A 24 18.04 -7.70 -19.67
C SER A 24 17.82 -7.72 -21.18
N LEU A 25 18.44 -6.78 -21.90
CA LEU A 25 18.69 -6.92 -23.33
C LEU A 25 20.19 -6.78 -23.61
N LEU A 26 20.82 -7.94 -23.75
CA LEU A 26 22.07 -8.11 -24.49
C LEU A 26 21.91 -7.47 -25.88
N SER A 27 22.68 -6.41 -26.14
CA SER A 27 23.02 -6.04 -27.51
C SER A 27 24.51 -6.27 -27.72
N THR A 28 24.81 -7.32 -28.48
CA THR A 28 26.11 -7.52 -29.10
C THR A 28 26.33 -6.39 -30.11
N VAL A 29 27.31 -5.55 -29.85
CA VAL A 29 27.82 -4.58 -30.82
C VAL A 29 28.90 -5.29 -31.64
N ASP A 30 28.64 -5.57 -32.91
CA ASP A 30 29.70 -5.80 -33.90
C ASP A 30 29.73 -4.63 -34.89
N SER A 31 30.96 -4.20 -35.11
CA SER A 31 31.41 -3.00 -35.79
C SER A 31 31.33 -3.08 -37.31
N GLY A 32 30.84 -2.01 -37.96
CA GLY A 32 30.92 -1.83 -39.41
C GLY A 32 30.72 -0.38 -39.84
N LEU A 33 31.81 0.26 -40.27
CA LEU A 33 31.95 1.66 -40.71
C LEU A 33 31.19 2.01 -42.02
N PRO A 34 31.04 3.31 -42.36
CA PRO A 34 30.09 3.81 -43.36
C PRO A 34 30.68 3.98 -44.77
N GLY A 35 29.81 4.01 -45.79
CA GLY A 35 30.15 4.28 -47.18
C GLY A 35 29.09 5.13 -47.88
N GLU A 36 29.57 6.14 -48.61
CA GLU A 36 28.89 7.29 -49.19
C GLU A 36 27.91 7.01 -50.35
N GLY A 37 26.96 7.94 -50.54
CA GLY A 37 26.69 8.48 -51.89
C GLY A 37 25.45 7.96 -52.65
N PRO A 38 24.95 8.74 -53.64
CA PRO A 38 23.53 9.06 -53.81
C PRO A 38 22.91 8.54 -55.12
N THR A 39 21.58 8.61 -55.29
CA THR A 39 20.85 9.22 -56.44
C THR A 39 19.42 8.68 -56.69
N GLU A 40 18.53 9.65 -56.95
CA GLU A 40 17.46 9.71 -57.98
C GLU A 40 16.21 8.80 -58.03
N SER A 41 15.08 9.52 -58.10
CA SER A 41 13.99 9.43 -59.09
C SER A 41 12.78 8.51 -58.87
N GLY A 42 11.62 9.15 -58.69
CA GLY A 42 10.53 9.07 -59.66
C GLY A 42 9.30 8.21 -59.30
N PRO A 43 8.07 8.65 -59.69
CA PRO A 43 6.81 8.20 -59.07
C PRO A 43 6.05 7.18 -59.92
N SER A 44 5.05 6.50 -59.33
CA SER A 44 3.97 5.88 -60.12
C SER A 44 2.68 5.72 -59.32
N THR A 45 1.66 6.45 -59.76
CA THR A 45 0.23 6.21 -59.53
C THR A 45 -0.27 5.14 -60.50
N ALA A 46 -1.08 4.19 -60.03
CA ALA A 46 -2.06 3.50 -60.86
C ALA A 46 -3.16 2.85 -60.00
N THR A 47 -4.37 3.38 -60.17
CA THR A 47 -5.65 2.83 -59.71
C THR A 47 -6.05 1.63 -60.56
N SER A 48 -6.60 0.57 -59.96
CA SER A 48 -7.66 -0.23 -60.59
C SER A 48 -8.39 -1.12 -59.59
N GLN A 49 -9.66 -1.36 -59.90
CA GLN A 49 -10.78 -1.68 -59.04
C GLN A 49 -11.10 -3.18 -58.88
N THR A 50 -11.66 -3.49 -57.69
CA THR A 50 -12.73 -4.47 -57.39
C THR A 50 -12.43 -5.98 -57.44
N THR A 51 -12.46 -6.64 -56.28
CA THR A 51 -13.50 -7.63 -55.94
C THR A 51 -13.55 -7.90 -54.43
N THR A 52 -14.77 -8.08 -53.94
CA THR A 52 -15.18 -8.32 -52.55
C THR A 52 -14.73 -9.70 -52.06
N GLU A 53 -14.07 -9.76 -50.91
CA GLU A 53 -14.10 -10.92 -50.02
C GLU A 53 -13.89 -10.44 -48.58
N THR A 54 -14.83 -10.79 -47.70
CA THR A 54 -14.81 -10.50 -46.27
C THR A 54 -13.89 -11.51 -45.60
N GLU A 55 -12.71 -11.07 -45.14
CA GLU A 55 -11.84 -11.85 -44.26
C GLU A 55 -11.68 -11.15 -42.90
N THR A 56 -12.12 -11.87 -41.88
CA THR A 56 -11.95 -11.59 -40.47
C THR A 56 -10.69 -12.31 -40.00
N VAL A 57 -9.61 -11.60 -39.63
CA VAL A 57 -8.41 -12.17 -38.98
C VAL A 57 -7.83 -11.10 -38.03
N ALA A 58 -8.18 -11.19 -36.75
CA ALA A 58 -7.39 -11.73 -35.64
C ALA A 58 -6.48 -10.67 -34.96
N SER A 59 -6.98 -10.16 -33.83
CA SER A 59 -6.23 -9.42 -32.83
C SER A 59 -5.17 -10.32 -32.20
N GLY A 60 -3.96 -9.80 -32.05
CA GLY A 60 -2.88 -10.45 -31.30
C GLY A 60 -3.29 -10.72 -29.85
N GLN A 61 -2.94 -11.92 -29.40
CA GLN A 61 -3.20 -12.50 -28.09
C GLN A 61 -2.42 -11.73 -27.00
N PRO A 62 -3.02 -11.39 -25.85
CA PRO A 62 -2.29 -11.05 -24.64
C PRO A 62 -1.60 -12.31 -24.11
N THR A 63 -0.38 -12.16 -23.62
CA THR A 63 0.41 -13.23 -23.01
C THR A 63 -0.29 -13.72 -21.74
N ASP A 64 -0.64 -15.01 -21.71
CA ASP A 64 -1.24 -15.70 -20.56
C ASP A 64 -0.27 -15.70 -19.36
N THR A 65 -0.51 -14.85 -18.38
CA THR A 65 -0.12 -15.12 -16.99
C THR A 65 -1.18 -16.09 -16.43
N PRO A 66 -0.82 -17.23 -15.82
CA PRO A 66 -1.81 -18.12 -15.26
C PRO A 66 -2.45 -17.46 -14.03
N THR A 67 -3.58 -16.80 -14.23
CA THR A 67 -4.53 -16.51 -13.16
C THR A 67 -5.15 -17.85 -12.78
N GLU A 68 -4.73 -18.43 -11.65
CA GLU A 68 -5.50 -19.52 -11.06
C GLU A 68 -6.91 -19.00 -10.80
N THR A 69 -7.89 -19.61 -11.46
CA THR A 69 -9.30 -19.31 -11.22
C THR A 69 -9.64 -19.83 -9.83
N PRO A 70 -10.19 -18.98 -8.93
CA PRO A 70 -10.56 -19.39 -7.59
C PRO A 70 -11.49 -20.61 -7.63
N ALA A 71 -11.31 -21.55 -6.69
CA ALA A 71 -12.15 -22.73 -6.60
C ALA A 71 -13.61 -22.34 -6.31
N PRO A 72 -14.62 -23.14 -6.72
CA PRO A 72 -16.01 -22.84 -6.45
C PRO A 72 -16.28 -22.72 -4.93
N GLY A 73 -16.56 -21.49 -4.47
CA GLY A 73 -16.78 -21.18 -3.06
C GLY A 73 -15.66 -20.35 -2.41
N GLU A 74 -14.59 -20.04 -3.13
CA GLU A 74 -13.57 -19.09 -2.70
C GLU A 74 -14.16 -17.67 -2.74
N VAL A 75 -14.25 -17.01 -1.59
CA VAL A 75 -14.54 -15.59 -1.50
C VAL A 75 -13.23 -14.95 -1.08
N VAL A 76 -12.26 -14.87 -2.01
CA VAL A 76 -11.23 -13.84 -1.86
C VAL A 76 -11.98 -12.53 -2.08
N PRO A 77 -12.09 -11.65 -1.07
CA PRO A 77 -12.75 -10.39 -1.28
C PRO A 77 -12.07 -9.63 -2.43
N PRO A 78 -12.81 -8.91 -3.29
CA PRO A 78 -12.24 -8.23 -4.46
C PRO A 78 -11.01 -7.36 -4.12
N TYR A 79 -10.98 -6.78 -2.91
CA TYR A 79 -9.88 -5.96 -2.39
C TYR A 79 -8.58 -6.73 -2.07
N LEU A 80 -8.57 -8.07 -2.11
CA LEU A 80 -7.40 -8.90 -1.80
C LEU A 80 -6.90 -9.76 -2.98
N GLY A 81 -7.65 -9.81 -4.08
CA GLY A 81 -7.39 -10.77 -5.18
C GLY A 81 -6.78 -10.20 -6.45
N ALA A 82 -6.89 -8.90 -6.71
CA ALA A 82 -6.66 -8.37 -8.06
C ALA A 82 -5.37 -7.57 -8.27
N PHE A 83 -4.59 -7.22 -7.23
CA PHE A 83 -3.54 -6.21 -7.37
C PHE A 83 -2.22 -6.42 -6.61
N PHE A 84 -1.89 -7.63 -6.14
CA PHE A 84 -0.58 -7.88 -5.48
C PHE A 84 0.25 -8.95 -6.17
N PRO A 85 1.59 -8.80 -6.22
CA PRO A 85 2.44 -9.97 -6.33
C PRO A 85 2.19 -10.81 -5.08
N ASP A 86 1.72 -12.04 -5.29
CA ASP A 86 1.66 -13.00 -4.21
C ASP A 86 3.08 -13.24 -3.70
N GLY A 87 3.40 -12.67 -2.53
CA GLY A 87 4.66 -12.92 -1.85
C GLY A 87 4.89 -14.40 -1.56
N ASP A 88 6.11 -14.73 -1.16
CA ASP A 88 6.52 -16.11 -0.94
C ASP A 88 5.81 -16.67 0.30
N LEU A 89 5.14 -17.82 0.13
CA LEU A 89 4.41 -18.50 1.19
C LEU A 89 5.37 -19.00 2.28
N VAL A 90 5.05 -18.68 3.54
CA VAL A 90 5.73 -19.22 4.73
C VAL A 90 4.91 -20.34 5.34
N ASP A 91 3.61 -20.11 5.53
CA ASP A 91 2.70 -21.04 6.17
C ASP A 91 1.27 -20.77 5.68
N ASP A 92 0.57 -21.80 5.22
CA ASP A 92 -0.82 -21.75 4.75
C ASP A 92 -1.81 -22.31 5.80
N MET A 93 -1.33 -22.56 7.02
CA MET A 93 -2.08 -23.13 8.12
C MET A 93 -2.63 -24.53 7.84
N SER A 94 -2.09 -25.27 6.87
CA SER A 94 -2.47 -26.67 6.60
C SER A 94 -1.94 -27.65 7.67
N ASP A 95 -0.75 -27.37 8.24
CA ASP A 95 -0.12 -28.18 9.28
C ASP A 95 -0.20 -27.49 10.66
N LEU A 96 -1.32 -27.70 11.35
CA LEU A 96 -1.51 -27.17 12.69
C LEU A 96 -0.64 -27.83 13.76
N SER A 97 0.10 -28.90 13.45
CA SER A 97 0.98 -29.53 14.45
C SER A 97 2.16 -28.64 14.85
N ARG A 98 2.49 -27.65 14.02
CA ARG A 98 3.49 -26.59 14.29
C ARG A 98 3.01 -25.53 15.27
N TRP A 99 1.69 -25.46 15.49
CA TRP A 99 1.06 -24.36 16.19
C TRP A 99 0.56 -24.77 17.57
N SER A 100 0.86 -23.97 18.58
CA SER A 100 0.42 -24.20 19.96
C SER A 100 0.12 -22.89 20.67
N GLY A 101 -0.80 -22.90 21.64
CA GLY A 101 -1.16 -21.70 22.40
C GLY A 101 -1.87 -22.01 23.70
N GLU A 102 -2.06 -20.99 24.54
CA GLU A 102 -2.76 -21.12 25.84
C GLU A 102 -4.28 -21.32 25.70
N GLY A 103 -4.83 -21.09 24.50
CA GLY A 103 -6.25 -21.17 24.18
C GLY A 103 -6.61 -22.35 23.28
N THR A 104 -7.80 -22.27 22.67
CA THR A 104 -8.26 -23.26 21.69
C THR A 104 -7.56 -23.02 20.35
N VAL A 105 -6.87 -24.04 19.83
CA VAL A 105 -6.31 -24.04 18.47
C VAL A 105 -6.97 -25.16 17.67
N ARG A 106 -7.54 -24.85 16.50
CA ARG A 106 -8.13 -25.85 15.60
C ARG A 106 -8.17 -25.35 14.17
N ALA A 107 -8.41 -26.25 13.23
CA ALA A 107 -8.74 -25.89 11.86
C ALA A 107 -10.15 -25.31 11.76
N ASP A 108 -10.33 -24.39 10.82
CA ASP A 108 -11.65 -23.91 10.39
C ASP A 108 -11.77 -23.90 8.86
N GLU A 109 -12.49 -24.90 8.33
CA GLU A 109 -12.73 -25.06 6.88
C GLU A 109 -13.84 -24.11 6.37
N ALA A 110 -14.64 -23.53 7.28
CA ALA A 110 -15.69 -22.58 6.93
C ALA A 110 -15.11 -21.17 6.78
N ALA A 111 -14.17 -20.81 7.64
CA ALA A 111 -13.44 -19.55 7.63
C ALA A 111 -12.17 -19.65 6.77
N ARG A 112 -12.30 -19.84 5.46
CA ARG A 112 -11.16 -19.86 4.54
C ARG A 112 -10.88 -18.47 3.95
N PHE A 113 -9.61 -18.23 3.62
CA PHE A 113 -9.17 -17.05 2.87
C PHE A 113 -8.58 -17.46 1.53
N ARG A 114 -7.55 -18.31 1.57
CA ARG A 114 -6.94 -19.05 0.46
C ARG A 114 -6.71 -20.48 0.94
N GLY A 115 -6.73 -21.45 0.04
CA GLY A 115 -6.58 -22.87 0.41
C GLY A 115 -7.81 -23.44 1.14
N ASP A 116 -7.61 -24.55 1.85
CA ASP A 116 -8.69 -25.39 2.36
C ASP A 116 -9.15 -25.04 3.79
N GLN A 117 -8.33 -24.35 4.59
CA GLN A 117 -8.65 -24.00 5.98
C GLN A 117 -7.93 -22.74 6.46
N SER A 118 -8.34 -22.23 7.61
CA SER A 118 -7.55 -21.33 8.46
C SER A 118 -7.25 -21.98 9.81
N LEU A 119 -6.28 -21.41 10.54
CA LEU A 119 -6.08 -21.66 11.96
C LEU A 119 -7.04 -20.76 12.74
N TYR A 120 -7.97 -21.36 13.46
CA TYR A 120 -8.79 -20.70 14.46
C TYR A 120 -8.11 -20.72 15.82
N TYR A 121 -8.08 -19.57 16.47
CA TYR A 121 -7.57 -19.35 17.81
C TYR A 121 -8.61 -18.62 18.68
N GLU A 122 -8.86 -19.14 19.88
CA GLU A 122 -9.69 -18.46 20.88
C GLU A 122 -9.03 -18.48 22.26
N ASN A 123 -8.92 -17.31 22.90
CA ASN A 123 -8.44 -17.19 24.27
C ASN A 123 -8.97 -15.95 24.98
N GLU A 124 -9.08 -16.01 26.31
CA GLU A 124 -9.43 -14.84 27.13
C GLU A 124 -8.22 -13.93 27.36
N GLY A 125 -8.41 -12.62 27.17
CA GLY A 125 -7.49 -11.54 27.55
C GLY A 125 -6.37 -11.24 26.56
N ALA A 126 -5.85 -12.23 25.82
CA ALA A 126 -4.83 -12.01 24.81
C ALA A 126 -4.71 -13.18 23.83
N VAL A 127 -4.25 -12.90 22.62
CA VAL A 127 -3.68 -13.92 21.73
C VAL A 127 -2.26 -14.25 22.19
N ARG A 128 -2.02 -15.54 22.40
CA ARG A 128 -0.71 -16.15 22.70
C ARG A 128 -0.61 -17.46 21.93
N LEU A 129 -0.16 -17.34 20.70
CA LEU A 129 -0.04 -18.43 19.74
C LEU A 129 1.41 -18.49 19.26
N THR A 130 1.98 -19.69 19.18
CA THR A 130 3.37 -19.93 18.80
C THR A 130 3.43 -20.92 17.66
N GLY A 131 4.12 -20.56 16.58
CA GLY A 131 4.52 -21.44 15.48
C GLY A 131 5.97 -21.88 15.64
N ASP A 132 6.23 -23.19 15.55
CA ASP A 132 7.56 -23.80 15.63
C ASP A 132 8.14 -24.04 14.22
N TYR A 133 9.29 -23.40 13.96
CA TYR A 133 10.05 -23.48 12.71
C TYR A 133 11.50 -23.95 12.98
N HIS A 134 11.76 -24.63 14.09
CA HIS A 134 13.12 -25.08 14.43
C HIS A 134 13.73 -26.02 13.38
N ASP A 135 12.94 -26.95 12.87
CA ASP A 135 13.40 -27.96 11.90
C ASP A 135 13.39 -27.45 10.44
N ASP A 136 12.71 -26.34 10.19
CA ASP A 136 12.61 -25.69 8.88
C ASP A 136 12.57 -24.14 9.07
N PRO A 137 13.72 -23.51 9.37
CA PRO A 137 13.78 -22.10 9.71
C PRO A 137 13.39 -21.18 8.55
N ILE A 138 12.77 -20.06 8.89
CA ILE A 138 12.36 -19.03 7.93
C ILE A 138 13.53 -18.05 7.71
N ASP A 139 13.82 -17.72 6.45
CA ASP A 139 14.74 -16.64 6.09
C ASP A 139 13.96 -15.32 5.88
N LEU A 140 14.12 -14.38 6.80
CA LEU A 140 13.58 -13.02 6.74
C LEU A 140 14.64 -11.97 6.35
N SER A 141 15.83 -12.39 5.89
CA SER A 141 16.91 -11.47 5.51
C SER A 141 16.50 -10.64 4.30
N GLY A 142 16.41 -9.31 4.48
CA GLY A 142 15.93 -8.42 3.42
C GLY A 142 14.47 -8.66 3.03
N ARG A 143 13.68 -9.27 3.93
CA ARG A 143 12.26 -9.56 3.71
C ARG A 143 11.38 -8.95 4.78
N ALA A 144 10.15 -8.68 4.42
CA ALA A 144 9.11 -8.25 5.34
C ALA A 144 7.97 -9.28 5.40
N LEU A 145 7.21 -9.28 6.48
CA LEU A 145 6.12 -10.22 6.72
C LEU A 145 4.76 -9.56 6.51
N SER A 146 3.85 -10.31 5.89
CA SER A 146 2.42 -10.03 5.91
C SER A 146 1.65 -11.25 6.40
N VAL A 147 0.50 -11.03 7.00
CA VAL A 147 -0.36 -12.13 7.48
C VAL A 147 -1.81 -11.84 7.18
N ALA A 148 -2.52 -12.83 6.62
CA ALA A 148 -3.95 -12.75 6.45
C ALA A 148 -4.63 -13.12 7.77
N THR A 149 -5.35 -12.17 8.34
CA THR A 149 -6.01 -12.28 9.64
C THR A 149 -7.49 -11.94 9.53
N TRP A 150 -8.30 -12.62 10.32
CA TRP A 150 -9.66 -12.21 10.61
C TRP A 150 -9.86 -12.26 12.12
N PHE A 151 -10.22 -11.13 12.72
CA PHE A 151 -10.59 -11.06 14.13
C PHE A 151 -12.10 -11.06 14.29
N GLY A 152 -12.63 -11.83 15.25
CA GLY A 152 -13.99 -11.59 15.74
C GLY A 152 -14.08 -10.20 16.41
N GLU A 153 -15.28 -9.62 16.46
CA GLU A 153 -15.50 -8.27 17.01
C GLU A 153 -14.92 -8.17 18.45
N PRO A 154 -13.81 -7.42 18.65
CA PRO A 154 -13.23 -7.30 19.97
C PRO A 154 -14.13 -6.43 20.85
N LYS A 155 -14.49 -6.95 22.03
CA LYS A 155 -15.22 -6.17 23.03
C LYS A 155 -14.25 -5.24 23.75
N GLY A 156 -14.04 -4.02 23.25
CA GLY A 156 -13.23 -3.01 23.95
C GLY A 156 -12.37 -2.14 23.04
N GLU A 157 -11.18 -1.78 23.54
CA GLU A 157 -10.17 -1.00 22.81
C GLU A 157 -9.64 -1.76 21.58
N GLN A 158 -9.15 -1.01 20.59
CA GLN A 158 -8.53 -1.58 19.39
C GLN A 158 -7.29 -2.39 19.77
N PRO A 159 -7.23 -3.70 19.46
CA PRO A 159 -6.06 -4.49 19.74
C PRO A 159 -4.88 -4.07 18.87
N THR A 160 -3.69 -4.09 19.44
CA THR A 160 -2.48 -4.09 18.63
C THR A 160 -2.11 -5.54 18.31
N PHE A 161 -1.96 -5.84 17.03
CA PHE A 161 -1.53 -7.15 16.58
C PHE A 161 -0.01 -7.18 16.38
N SER A 162 0.61 -8.32 16.64
CA SER A 162 2.05 -8.48 16.58
C SER A 162 2.47 -9.89 16.19
N ILE A 163 3.60 -9.97 15.49
CA ILE A 163 4.38 -11.19 15.32
C ILE A 163 5.79 -10.92 15.83
N ARG A 164 6.26 -11.73 16.77
CA ARG A 164 7.65 -11.74 17.20
C ARG A 164 8.39 -12.93 16.59
N ALA A 165 9.38 -12.64 15.77
CA ALA A 165 10.31 -13.62 15.24
C ALA A 165 11.48 -13.82 16.21
N HIS A 166 11.80 -15.07 16.54
CA HIS A 166 12.99 -15.46 17.31
C HIS A 166 14.03 -16.01 16.37
N ALA A 167 15.24 -15.44 16.40
CA ALA A 167 16.23 -15.64 15.34
C ALA A 167 17.66 -15.64 15.90
N PRO A 168 18.28 -16.80 16.18
CA PRO A 168 17.74 -18.16 16.15
C PRO A 168 17.23 -18.63 17.53
N ASP A 169 17.22 -17.75 18.53
CA ASP A 169 16.90 -18.12 19.90
C ASP A 169 16.04 -17.08 20.61
N ARG A 170 15.64 -17.42 21.84
CA ARG A 170 14.72 -16.61 22.65
C ARG A 170 15.25 -15.24 23.10
N HIS A 171 16.56 -14.99 22.97
CA HIS A 171 17.19 -13.73 23.41
C HIS A 171 17.39 -12.76 22.25
N ASN A 172 17.22 -13.24 21.02
CA ASN A 172 17.45 -12.48 19.80
C ASN A 172 16.15 -12.43 19.01
N THR A 173 15.44 -11.30 19.06
CA THR A 173 14.09 -11.21 18.51
C THR A 173 13.85 -9.94 17.72
N VAL A 174 12.93 -10.03 16.76
CA VAL A 174 12.35 -8.89 16.07
C VAL A 174 10.84 -8.95 16.28
N THR A 175 10.27 -7.96 16.95
CA THR A 175 8.82 -7.83 17.12
C THR A 175 8.29 -6.88 16.06
N MET A 176 7.42 -7.37 15.19
CA MET A 176 6.71 -6.59 14.19
C MET A 176 5.25 -6.40 14.62
N ARG A 177 4.69 -5.23 14.38
CA ARG A 177 3.35 -4.84 14.83
C ARG A 177 2.59 -4.09 13.74
N THR A 178 1.28 -4.08 13.89
CA THR A 178 0.39 -3.13 13.23
C THR A 178 -0.71 -2.72 14.21
N SER A 179 -1.22 -1.51 14.05
CA SER A 179 -2.42 -1.07 14.75
C SER A 179 -3.62 -1.57 13.98
N TRP A 180 -4.47 -2.36 14.64
CA TRP A 180 -5.70 -2.83 14.00
C TRP A 180 -6.69 -1.68 13.92
N THR A 181 -6.82 -1.07 12.75
CA THR A 181 -7.82 -0.06 12.48
C THR A 181 -9.06 -0.70 11.83
N GLY A 182 -10.24 -0.16 12.12
CA GLY A 182 -11.46 -0.26 11.29
C GLY A 182 -12.14 -1.61 10.99
N ASN A 183 -11.66 -2.79 11.40
CA ASN A 183 -12.33 -4.06 11.04
C ASN A 183 -13.44 -4.49 12.03
N LYS A 184 -14.45 -3.62 12.22
CA LYS A 184 -15.58 -3.89 13.14
C LYS A 184 -16.49 -5.04 12.68
N ASP A 185 -16.44 -5.39 11.40
CA ASP A 185 -17.37 -6.34 10.77
C ASP A 185 -16.82 -7.76 10.67
N ALA A 186 -15.70 -8.05 11.33
CA ALA A 186 -15.15 -9.39 11.39
C ALA A 186 -14.90 -9.94 9.96
N ARG A 187 -13.99 -9.30 9.22
CA ARG A 187 -13.59 -9.72 7.86
C ARG A 187 -12.09 -10.03 7.74
N TRP A 188 -11.71 -10.64 6.64
CA TRP A 188 -10.30 -10.87 6.30
C TRP A 188 -9.60 -9.58 5.94
N GLN A 189 -8.44 -9.35 6.53
CA GLN A 189 -7.50 -8.32 6.13
C GLN A 189 -6.09 -8.90 6.11
N ARG A 190 -5.32 -8.51 5.11
CA ARG A 190 -3.88 -8.74 5.14
C ARG A 190 -3.24 -7.62 5.95
N GLN A 191 -2.43 -8.00 6.92
CA GLN A 191 -1.76 -7.08 7.83
C GLN A 191 -0.30 -6.96 7.40
N ASP A 192 0.10 -5.74 7.06
CA ASP A 192 1.49 -5.36 6.83
C ASP A 192 2.14 -5.04 8.17
N LEU A 193 3.19 -5.77 8.54
CA LEU A 193 3.78 -5.68 9.87
C LEU A 193 5.08 -4.88 9.85
N ALA A 194 5.12 -3.78 10.61
CA ALA A 194 6.30 -2.93 10.75
C ALA A 194 7.14 -3.32 11.97
N VAL A 195 8.48 -3.18 11.88
CA VAL A 195 9.39 -3.54 12.97
C VAL A 195 9.26 -2.58 14.15
N SER A 196 8.76 -3.04 15.28
CA SER A 196 8.55 -2.19 16.46
C SER A 196 9.62 -2.32 17.54
N GLN A 197 10.36 -3.42 17.55
CA GLN A 197 11.37 -3.69 18.57
C GLN A 197 12.37 -4.74 18.07
N VAL A 198 13.64 -4.50 18.34
CA VAL A 198 14.74 -5.46 18.13
C VAL A 198 15.43 -5.70 19.47
N ASP A 199 15.52 -6.96 19.88
CA ASP A 199 16.23 -7.39 21.08
C ASP A 199 17.44 -8.24 20.69
N GLY A 200 18.62 -7.93 21.22
CA GLY A 200 19.84 -8.69 20.96
C GLY A 200 20.47 -8.40 19.60
N SER A 201 20.89 -9.45 18.89
CA SER A 201 21.47 -9.38 17.55
C SER A 201 20.91 -10.51 16.69
N PRO A 202 19.64 -10.40 16.28
CA PRO A 202 18.96 -11.47 15.57
C PRO A 202 19.59 -11.78 14.21
N ASP A 203 19.76 -13.08 13.94
CA ASP A 203 20.14 -13.60 12.63
C ASP A 203 18.87 -13.97 11.86
N LEU A 204 18.34 -13.00 11.10
CA LEU A 204 17.10 -13.17 10.35
C LEU A 204 17.17 -14.23 9.24
N SER A 205 18.36 -14.77 8.92
CA SER A 205 18.47 -15.92 8.02
C SER A 205 17.99 -17.23 8.64
N THR A 206 17.79 -17.26 9.96
CA THR A 206 17.41 -18.44 10.72
C THR A 206 16.37 -18.09 11.78
N VAL A 207 15.15 -17.78 11.35
CA VAL A 207 14.01 -17.60 12.27
C VAL A 207 13.42 -18.96 12.61
N THR A 208 13.48 -19.35 13.87
CA THR A 208 13.08 -20.69 14.33
C THR A 208 11.73 -20.72 15.01
N ARG A 209 11.15 -19.55 15.30
CA ARG A 209 9.87 -19.44 16.03
C ARG A 209 9.20 -18.11 15.73
N LEU A 210 7.88 -18.17 15.55
CA LEU A 210 7.00 -17.00 15.49
C LEU A 210 6.06 -17.02 16.70
N ASP A 211 6.03 -15.94 17.46
CA ASP A 211 4.99 -15.70 18.47
C ASP A 211 3.98 -14.67 17.94
N VAL A 212 2.75 -15.12 17.73
CA VAL A 212 1.62 -14.28 17.37
C VAL A 212 0.94 -13.78 18.65
N GLY A 213 0.77 -12.45 18.73
CA GLY A 213 0.21 -11.79 19.90
C GLY A 213 -0.75 -10.68 19.53
N ALA A 214 -1.82 -10.55 20.31
CA ALA A 214 -2.75 -9.44 20.28
C ALA A 214 -3.26 -9.21 21.71
N TRP A 215 -3.45 -7.96 22.10
CA TRP A 215 -3.95 -7.63 23.44
C TRP A 215 -5.03 -6.56 23.38
N ALA A 216 -6.04 -6.69 24.23
CA ALA A 216 -7.02 -5.67 24.55
C ALA A 216 -7.63 -6.02 25.91
N SER A 217 -7.78 -5.04 26.78
CA SER A 217 -8.28 -5.27 28.14
C SER A 217 -9.72 -5.82 28.12
N GLY A 218 -9.96 -6.97 28.77
CA GLY A 218 -11.30 -7.52 28.99
C GLY A 218 -11.94 -8.24 27.79
N ALA A 219 -11.21 -8.44 26.69
CA ALA A 219 -11.70 -9.11 25.49
C ALA A 219 -11.41 -10.62 25.50
N THR A 220 -12.38 -11.44 25.07
CA THR A 220 -12.07 -12.74 24.45
C THR A 220 -11.65 -12.46 23.02
N PHE A 221 -10.52 -13.02 22.61
CA PHE A 221 -10.03 -12.90 21.25
C PHE A 221 -10.46 -14.12 20.46
N GLU A 222 -11.20 -13.88 19.39
CA GLU A 222 -11.35 -14.81 18.28
C GLU A 222 -10.43 -14.32 17.15
N LEU A 223 -9.50 -15.17 16.73
CA LEU A 223 -8.57 -14.90 15.64
C LEU A 223 -8.59 -16.08 14.66
N HIS A 224 -8.71 -15.78 13.39
CA HIS A 224 -8.42 -16.67 12.29
C HIS A 224 -7.14 -16.21 11.60
N LEU A 225 -6.18 -17.12 11.41
CA LEU A 225 -4.99 -16.91 10.59
C LEU A 225 -5.12 -17.77 9.35
N ALA A 226 -4.96 -17.18 8.18
CA ALA A 226 -5.09 -17.91 6.92
C ALA A 226 -3.74 -18.25 6.31
N ASP A 227 -2.87 -17.26 6.13
CA ASP A 227 -1.51 -17.49 5.64
C ASP A 227 -0.54 -16.45 6.20
N ILE A 228 0.73 -16.83 6.22
CA ILE A 228 1.87 -15.95 6.46
C ILE A 228 2.69 -15.93 5.17
N ARG A 229 3.07 -14.73 4.73
CA ARG A 229 3.85 -14.53 3.50
C ARG A 229 4.97 -13.55 3.72
N THR A 230 6.01 -13.67 2.91
CA THR A 230 7.14 -12.76 2.91
C THR A 230 7.33 -12.05 1.61
N HIS A 231 7.86 -10.84 1.71
CA HIS A 231 7.96 -9.88 0.62
C HIS A 231 9.36 -9.30 0.56
N PRO A 232 9.94 -9.07 -0.64
CA PRO A 232 11.24 -8.42 -0.75
C PRO A 232 11.15 -6.98 -0.21
N LYS A 233 12.13 -6.59 0.61
CA LYS A 233 12.27 -5.19 1.02
C LYS A 233 12.93 -4.37 -0.10
N PRO A 234 12.62 -3.07 -0.20
CA PRO A 234 13.35 -2.16 -1.06
C PRO A 234 14.80 -2.00 -0.55
N GLU A 235 15.68 -1.47 -1.40
CA GLU A 235 17.06 -1.17 -0.98
C GLU A 235 17.10 -0.09 0.12
N THR A 236 16.19 0.89 0.06
CA THR A 236 16.09 2.02 1.00
C THR A 236 14.67 2.19 1.51
N GLY A 237 14.52 2.85 2.66
CA GLY A 237 13.22 3.31 3.14
C GLY A 237 12.59 4.34 2.21
N LYS A 238 11.28 4.57 2.39
CA LYS A 238 10.52 5.61 1.68
C LYS A 238 9.80 6.52 2.67
N PHE A 239 9.75 7.81 2.37
CA PHE A 239 8.96 8.76 3.13
C PHE A 239 8.13 9.63 2.18
N VAL A 240 6.81 9.61 2.35
CA VAL A 240 5.84 10.26 1.46
C VAL A 240 5.10 11.35 2.23
N PHE A 241 5.28 12.60 1.82
CA PHE A 241 4.49 13.71 2.36
C PHE A 241 3.05 13.63 1.82
N LEU A 242 2.08 13.51 2.73
CA LEU A 242 0.66 13.51 2.39
C LEU A 242 -0.05 14.63 3.17
N PHE A 243 -0.69 15.52 2.44
CA PHE A 243 -1.34 16.72 2.95
C PHE A 243 -2.86 16.60 2.89
N ASP A 244 -3.55 16.82 4.01
CA ASP A 244 -4.99 16.64 4.13
C ASP A 244 -5.79 17.95 3.97
N ASP A 245 -7.06 17.84 3.62
CA ASP A 245 -8.03 18.94 3.61
C ASP A 245 -7.78 20.13 2.66
N THR A 246 -6.83 20.07 1.72
CA THR A 246 -6.70 21.14 0.70
C THR A 246 -6.36 22.52 1.30
N HIS A 247 -5.53 22.59 2.34
CA HIS A 247 -5.18 23.86 2.99
C HIS A 247 -4.31 24.75 2.08
N ARG A 248 -4.59 26.07 2.07
CA ARG A 248 -3.85 27.05 1.28
C ARG A 248 -2.37 27.14 1.68
N HIS A 249 -2.05 26.96 2.96
CA HIS A 249 -0.68 27.05 3.46
C HIS A 249 0.21 25.90 2.97
N HIS A 250 -0.38 24.77 2.52
CA HIS A 250 0.37 23.74 1.81
C HIS A 250 1.07 24.29 0.57
N TYR A 251 0.40 25.20 -0.16
CA TYR A 251 0.97 25.88 -1.31
C TYR A 251 1.80 27.11 -0.91
N ASP A 252 1.29 27.96 0.00
CA ASP A 252 1.95 29.25 0.30
C ASP A 252 3.26 29.04 1.10
N ASP A 253 3.31 28.03 2.00
CA ASP A 253 4.41 27.81 2.94
C ASP A 253 5.16 26.49 2.71
N TYR A 254 4.49 25.35 2.56
CA TYR A 254 5.15 24.03 2.49
C TYR A 254 5.74 23.71 1.12
N PHE A 255 5.03 24.06 0.05
CA PHE A 255 5.48 23.80 -1.31
C PHE A 255 6.84 24.44 -1.63
N PRO A 256 7.12 25.72 -1.29
CA PRO A 256 8.45 26.30 -1.43
C PRO A 256 9.54 25.58 -0.63
N ILE A 257 9.20 24.98 0.50
CA ILE A 257 10.13 24.22 1.33
C ILE A 257 10.52 22.92 0.61
N LEU A 258 9.54 22.15 0.16
CA LEU A 258 9.77 20.89 -0.56
C LEU A 258 10.46 21.09 -1.91
N GLN A 259 10.16 22.19 -2.63
CA GLN A 259 10.84 22.55 -3.88
C GLN A 259 12.35 22.74 -3.73
N ARG A 260 12.86 23.13 -2.54
CA ARG A 260 14.31 23.29 -2.32
C ARG A 260 15.06 21.96 -2.39
N TYR A 261 14.36 20.85 -2.17
CA TYR A 261 14.91 19.49 -2.12
C TYR A 261 14.37 18.61 -3.26
N ASP A 262 13.62 19.19 -4.21
CA ASP A 262 12.95 18.47 -5.30
C ASP A 262 12.02 17.34 -4.81
N TYR A 263 11.39 17.51 -3.63
CA TYR A 263 10.50 16.50 -3.06
C TYR A 263 9.06 16.62 -3.56
N PRO A 264 8.48 15.51 -4.08
CA PRO A 264 7.06 15.46 -4.38
C PRO A 264 6.24 15.24 -3.10
N ALA A 265 4.94 15.52 -3.19
CA ALA A 265 3.97 15.20 -2.15
C ALA A 265 2.63 14.77 -2.77
N ILE A 266 1.71 14.34 -1.92
CA ILE A 266 0.32 14.03 -2.29
C ILE A 266 -0.59 15.05 -1.60
N GLU A 267 -1.45 15.72 -2.36
CA GLU A 267 -2.50 16.61 -1.82
C GLU A 267 -3.86 15.90 -1.85
N ALA A 268 -4.44 15.67 -0.68
CA ALA A 268 -5.78 15.10 -0.54
C ALA A 268 -6.86 16.18 -0.74
N VAL A 269 -7.65 16.02 -1.80
CA VAL A 269 -8.58 17.05 -2.27
C VAL A 269 -9.99 16.81 -1.76
N VAL A 270 -10.51 17.76 -0.99
CA VAL A 270 -11.93 17.86 -0.62
C VAL A 270 -12.59 18.85 -1.58
N LYS A 271 -13.44 18.37 -2.50
CA LYS A 271 -14.03 19.20 -3.57
C LYS A 271 -14.72 20.46 -3.04
N GLU A 272 -15.52 20.34 -1.99
CA GLU A 272 -16.30 21.44 -1.42
C GLU A 272 -15.42 22.51 -0.76
N TYR A 273 -14.16 22.18 -0.45
CA TYR A 273 -13.22 23.12 0.16
C TYR A 273 -12.50 23.95 -0.89
N VAL A 274 -12.25 23.39 -2.08
CA VAL A 274 -11.50 24.05 -3.15
C VAL A 274 -12.02 25.45 -3.46
N GLY A 275 -11.12 26.43 -3.39
CA GLY A 275 -11.38 27.85 -3.67
C GLY A 275 -12.17 28.59 -2.59
N ARG A 276 -12.46 27.97 -1.44
CA ARG A 276 -13.17 28.61 -0.32
C ARG A 276 -12.18 29.01 0.78
N GLY A 277 -12.30 30.24 1.29
CA GLY A 277 -11.57 30.69 2.48
C GLY A 277 -10.04 30.50 2.36
N ASP A 278 -9.49 29.72 3.26
CA ASP A 278 -8.08 29.35 3.42
C ASP A 278 -7.73 28.02 2.74
N ARG A 279 -8.45 27.66 1.67
CA ARG A 279 -8.24 26.43 0.90
C ARG A 279 -7.61 26.70 -0.46
N LEU A 280 -6.97 25.69 -1.04
CA LEU A 280 -6.33 25.77 -2.35
C LEU A 280 -7.35 26.09 -3.45
N THR A 281 -6.93 26.89 -4.42
CA THR A 281 -7.66 27.09 -5.68
C THR A 281 -7.28 26.02 -6.69
N VAL A 282 -8.12 25.79 -7.71
CA VAL A 282 -7.79 24.90 -8.84
C VAL A 282 -6.46 25.29 -9.50
N ALA A 283 -6.18 26.59 -9.64
CA ALA A 283 -4.91 27.06 -10.20
C ALA A 283 -3.69 26.67 -9.34
N GLN A 284 -3.81 26.72 -8.02
CA GLN A 284 -2.75 26.27 -7.11
C GLN A 284 -2.57 24.76 -7.16
N ILE A 285 -3.67 23.99 -7.22
CA ILE A 285 -3.62 22.53 -7.40
C ILE A 285 -2.90 22.17 -8.70
N HIS A 286 -3.17 22.88 -9.80
CA HIS A 286 -2.42 22.69 -11.05
C HIS A 286 -0.93 22.96 -10.91
N GLU A 287 -0.54 24.01 -10.18
CA GLU A 287 0.88 24.36 -10.02
C GLU A 287 1.63 23.36 -9.13
N LEU A 288 0.98 22.81 -8.10
CA LEU A 288 1.52 21.69 -7.32
C LEU A 288 1.73 20.47 -8.23
N ARG A 289 0.75 20.14 -9.07
CA ARG A 289 0.84 19.03 -10.02
C ARG A 289 1.93 19.23 -11.08
N ASP A 290 2.06 20.43 -11.63
CA ASP A 290 3.12 20.76 -12.59
C ASP A 290 4.52 20.62 -11.97
N ALA A 291 4.63 20.72 -10.64
CA ALA A 291 5.84 20.47 -9.87
C ALA A 291 6.03 19.00 -9.43
N GLY A 292 5.15 18.10 -9.87
CA GLY A 292 5.26 16.65 -9.63
C GLY A 292 4.53 16.14 -8.40
N TRP A 293 3.68 16.96 -7.76
CA TRP A 293 2.80 16.47 -6.70
C TRP A 293 1.64 15.68 -7.31
N ASP A 294 1.27 14.59 -6.65
CA ASP A 294 0.02 13.89 -6.94
C ASP A 294 -1.14 14.54 -6.17
N VAL A 295 -2.36 14.25 -6.62
CA VAL A 295 -3.60 14.56 -5.89
C VAL A 295 -4.35 13.27 -5.59
N CYS A 296 -5.13 13.24 -4.51
CA CYS A 296 -5.97 12.09 -4.21
C CYS A 296 -7.36 12.50 -3.70
N ASN A 297 -8.30 11.56 -3.74
CA ASN A 297 -9.68 11.77 -3.34
C ASN A 297 -9.83 11.83 -1.81
N HIS A 298 -10.39 12.94 -1.29
CA HIS A 298 -10.73 13.09 0.13
C HIS A 298 -12.22 13.40 0.35
N MET A 299 -13.06 12.77 -0.48
CA MET A 299 -14.52 12.92 -0.53
C MET A 299 -14.98 14.31 -0.97
N VAL A 300 -16.28 14.41 -1.32
CA VAL A 300 -16.87 15.67 -1.77
C VAL A 300 -16.79 16.75 -0.69
N ASP A 301 -17.15 16.43 0.53
CA ASP A 301 -17.37 17.36 1.65
C ASP A 301 -16.75 16.87 2.97
N HIS A 302 -15.78 15.95 2.88
CA HIS A 302 -15.09 15.35 4.02
C HIS A 302 -16.02 14.49 4.91
N GLU A 303 -17.01 13.84 4.28
CA GLU A 303 -17.90 12.89 4.94
C GLU A 303 -17.17 11.64 5.45
N ASN A 304 -17.57 11.20 6.65
CA ASN A 304 -17.14 9.92 7.19
C ASN A 304 -17.82 8.79 6.40
N VAL A 305 -17.04 8.00 5.65
CA VAL A 305 -17.57 6.94 4.78
C VAL A 305 -18.39 5.87 5.52
N THR A 306 -18.18 5.71 6.83
CA THR A 306 -18.94 4.77 7.68
C THR A 306 -20.35 5.27 8.02
N GLU A 307 -20.64 6.54 7.74
CA GLU A 307 -21.96 7.14 7.93
C GLU A 307 -22.79 7.14 6.64
N LEU A 308 -22.17 6.75 5.51
CA LEU A 308 -22.80 6.68 4.20
C LEU A 308 -23.30 5.26 3.91
N SER A 309 -24.48 5.17 3.28
CA SER A 309 -24.85 3.93 2.60
C SER A 309 -23.93 3.67 1.40
N THR A 310 -23.86 2.43 0.95
CA THR A 310 -23.07 2.08 -0.25
C THR A 310 -23.50 2.84 -1.50
N GLU A 311 -24.76 3.27 -1.60
CA GLU A 311 -25.25 4.07 -2.74
C GLU A 311 -24.76 5.51 -2.63
N GLU A 312 -24.82 6.10 -1.42
CA GLU A 312 -24.31 7.44 -1.14
C GLU A 312 -22.80 7.52 -1.34
N LEU A 313 -22.02 6.54 -0.84
CA LEU A 313 -20.57 6.50 -1.04
C LEU A 313 -20.19 6.40 -2.52
N ARG A 314 -20.89 5.58 -3.31
CA ARG A 314 -20.66 5.50 -4.77
C ARG A 314 -21.00 6.79 -5.48
N ALA A 315 -22.06 7.48 -5.05
CA ALA A 315 -22.42 8.78 -5.60
C ALA A 315 -21.38 9.86 -5.26
N ASN A 316 -20.86 9.86 -4.02
CA ASN A 316 -19.80 10.75 -3.55
C ASN A 316 -18.52 10.55 -4.39
N ILE A 317 -18.08 9.30 -4.57
CA ILE A 317 -16.91 8.95 -5.41
C ILE A 317 -17.13 9.39 -6.87
N ALA A 318 -18.29 9.09 -7.46
CA ALA A 318 -18.59 9.47 -8.84
C ALA A 318 -18.61 11.01 -9.04
N GLU A 319 -19.02 11.75 -8.01
CA GLU A 319 -18.99 13.21 -8.02
C GLU A 319 -17.57 13.77 -7.92
N MET A 320 -16.71 13.16 -7.10
CA MET A 320 -15.28 13.48 -7.06
C MET A 320 -14.58 13.15 -8.38
N ASP A 321 -14.89 12.01 -9.00
CA ASP A 321 -14.37 11.65 -10.31
C ASP A 321 -14.72 12.68 -11.38
N ALA A 322 -15.97 13.16 -11.39
CA ALA A 322 -16.41 14.21 -12.30
C ALA A 322 -15.67 15.53 -12.03
N PHE A 323 -15.42 15.86 -10.76
CA PHE A 323 -14.66 17.04 -10.38
C PHE A 323 -13.21 16.96 -10.85
N PHE A 324 -12.52 15.84 -10.64
CA PHE A 324 -11.14 15.65 -11.10
C PHE A 324 -11.02 15.74 -12.63
N GLU A 325 -12.01 15.27 -13.39
CA GLU A 325 -12.04 15.49 -14.85
C GLU A 325 -12.24 16.96 -15.22
N ASP A 326 -13.15 17.66 -14.53
CA ASP A 326 -13.46 19.06 -14.80
C ASP A 326 -12.26 19.97 -14.56
N ILE A 327 -11.48 19.68 -13.50
CA ILE A 327 -10.24 20.40 -13.19
C ILE A 327 -9.02 19.82 -13.93
N GLY A 328 -9.18 18.87 -14.85
CA GLY A 328 -8.08 18.30 -15.62
C GLY A 328 -7.00 17.60 -14.77
N ALA A 329 -7.41 16.93 -13.69
CA ALA A 329 -6.58 16.13 -12.79
C ALA A 329 -7.12 14.69 -12.63
N PRO A 330 -7.36 13.95 -13.73
CA PRO A 330 -7.98 12.62 -13.70
C PRO A 330 -7.19 11.56 -12.92
N GLU A 331 -5.91 11.77 -12.67
CA GLU A 331 -5.08 10.91 -11.81
C GLU A 331 -5.55 10.88 -10.35
N GLY A 332 -6.26 11.92 -9.88
CA GLY A 332 -6.80 11.99 -8.51
C GLY A 332 -7.82 10.91 -8.18
N LYS A 333 -8.23 10.14 -9.18
CA LYS A 333 -9.14 8.99 -9.07
C LYS A 333 -8.45 7.70 -8.67
N ALA A 334 -7.12 7.63 -8.75
CA ALA A 334 -6.37 6.41 -8.46
C ALA A 334 -6.27 6.15 -6.95
N PHE A 335 -6.17 7.21 -6.14
CA PHE A 335 -5.95 7.10 -4.70
C PHE A 335 -7.02 7.82 -3.92
N ALA A 336 -7.27 7.34 -2.70
CA ALA A 336 -8.14 8.02 -1.75
C ALA A 336 -7.57 7.98 -0.34
N ILE A 337 -8.08 8.85 0.52
CA ILE A 337 -7.86 8.78 1.96
C ILE A 337 -9.19 8.76 2.70
N TYR A 338 -9.32 7.83 3.64
CA TYR A 338 -10.46 7.77 4.54
C TYR A 338 -10.50 9.01 5.43
N CYS A 339 -11.53 9.84 5.30
CA CYS A 339 -11.79 10.94 6.22
C CYS A 339 -11.79 10.42 7.67
N PHE A 340 -11.07 11.12 8.55
CA PHE A 340 -10.89 10.73 9.95
C PHE A 340 -10.22 9.35 10.17
N GLY A 341 -9.62 8.76 9.13
CA GLY A 341 -9.10 7.39 9.14
C GLY A 341 -10.17 6.32 9.36
N ALA A 342 -11.45 6.66 9.17
CA ALA A 342 -12.58 5.80 9.50
C ALA A 342 -13.03 4.96 8.30
N TYR A 343 -13.20 3.66 8.52
CA TYR A 343 -13.72 2.72 7.52
C TYR A 343 -14.42 1.53 8.21
N ASP A 344 -15.19 0.78 7.43
CA ASP A 344 -15.95 -0.42 7.80
C ASP A 344 -16.02 -1.41 6.62
N GLY A 345 -16.70 -2.55 6.78
CA GLY A 345 -16.78 -3.57 5.74
C GLY A 345 -17.39 -3.06 4.43
N PRO A 346 -18.58 -2.43 4.44
CA PRO A 346 -19.18 -1.86 3.24
C PRO A 346 -18.31 -0.82 2.53
N SER A 347 -17.67 0.09 3.27
CA SER A 347 -16.78 1.10 2.67
C SER A 347 -15.51 0.47 2.09
N LEU A 348 -14.90 -0.52 2.74
CA LEU A 348 -13.78 -1.28 2.15
C LEU A 348 -14.16 -1.92 0.80
N ASP A 349 -15.33 -2.57 0.75
CA ASP A 349 -15.83 -3.21 -0.47
C ASP A 349 -16.01 -2.17 -1.60
N VAL A 350 -16.65 -1.03 -1.31
CA VAL A 350 -16.87 0.03 -2.32
C VAL A 350 -15.57 0.69 -2.74
N MET A 351 -14.70 1.07 -1.81
CA MET A 351 -13.49 1.84 -2.12
C MET A 351 -12.52 1.04 -2.97
N ALA A 352 -12.39 -0.27 -2.72
CA ALA A 352 -11.53 -1.14 -3.52
C ALA A 352 -12.03 -1.41 -4.94
N GLU A 353 -13.30 -1.11 -5.24
CA GLU A 353 -13.79 -1.14 -6.63
C GLU A 353 -13.37 0.08 -7.44
N HIS A 354 -12.97 1.17 -6.77
CA HIS A 354 -12.71 2.47 -7.40
C HIS A 354 -11.26 2.94 -7.31
N PHE A 355 -10.53 2.55 -6.27
CA PHE A 355 -9.19 3.06 -5.99
C PHE A 355 -8.12 1.95 -6.03
N ASP A 356 -6.94 2.29 -6.53
CA ASP A 356 -5.75 1.46 -6.51
C ASP A 356 -5.16 1.37 -5.10
N PHE A 357 -5.17 2.49 -4.35
CA PHE A 357 -4.76 2.56 -2.94
C PHE A 357 -5.68 3.48 -2.15
N VAL A 358 -5.93 3.12 -0.89
CA VAL A 358 -6.70 3.90 0.06
C VAL A 358 -5.92 4.03 1.36
N PHE A 359 -5.57 5.25 1.72
CA PHE A 359 -4.88 5.53 2.97
C PHE A 359 -5.88 5.48 4.13
N GLY A 360 -5.56 4.63 5.11
CA GLY A 360 -6.34 4.45 6.32
C GLY A 360 -5.38 4.40 7.49
N GLY A 361 -5.72 5.09 8.58
CA GLY A 361 -4.85 5.18 9.76
C GLY A 361 -4.33 3.81 10.19
N GLY A 362 -3.15 3.76 10.79
CA GLY A 362 -2.52 2.49 11.15
C GLY A 362 -1.08 2.62 11.66
N GLY A 363 -0.49 3.81 11.52
CA GLY A 363 0.86 4.07 11.99
C GLY A 363 1.91 3.60 10.98
N LEU A 364 2.85 2.77 11.44
CA LEU A 364 3.96 2.29 10.64
C LEU A 364 3.52 1.19 9.68
N GLY A 365 3.79 1.36 8.39
CA GLY A 365 3.53 0.37 7.34
C GLY A 365 4.78 -0.40 6.91
N ASN A 366 4.57 -1.56 6.31
CA ASN A 366 5.60 -2.22 5.50
C ASN A 366 5.64 -1.59 4.09
N TYR A 367 6.75 -1.75 3.36
CA TYR A 367 6.88 -1.23 2.00
C TYR A 367 6.00 -1.96 0.98
N ASP A 368 5.93 -3.29 1.04
CA ASP A 368 5.06 -4.05 0.14
C ASP A 368 3.63 -3.87 0.66
N LEU A 369 2.88 -2.98 0.00
CA LEU A 369 1.53 -2.55 0.38
C LEU A 369 0.53 -3.66 0.08
N THR A 370 0.57 -4.74 0.86
CA THR A 370 -0.17 -5.97 0.54
C THR A 370 -1.66 -5.88 0.91
N ASN A 371 -2.06 -4.75 1.49
CA ASN A 371 -3.44 -4.35 1.69
C ASN A 371 -3.69 -2.93 1.14
N PRO A 372 -4.07 -2.79 -0.14
CA PRO A 372 -4.20 -1.50 -0.80
C PRO A 372 -5.42 -0.73 -0.30
N GLY A 373 -6.43 -1.44 0.21
CA GLY A 373 -7.62 -0.83 0.76
C GLY A 373 -7.37 -0.19 2.13
N VAL A 374 -6.21 -0.44 2.75
CA VAL A 374 -5.80 0.18 4.02
C VAL A 374 -4.28 0.34 4.04
N VAL A 375 -3.79 1.35 3.32
CA VAL A 375 -2.39 1.76 3.40
C VAL A 375 -2.18 2.56 4.67
N ALA A 376 -1.28 2.08 5.54
CA ALA A 376 -1.02 2.70 6.83
C ALA A 376 -0.43 4.11 6.68
N CYS A 377 -1.10 5.08 7.29
CA CYS A 377 -0.61 6.44 7.51
C CYS A 377 -0.83 6.85 8.98
N ASP A 378 -0.26 7.99 9.37
CA ASP A 378 -0.35 8.51 10.74
C ASP A 378 -0.38 10.05 10.76
N GLY A 379 -1.33 10.63 11.50
CA GLY A 379 -1.43 12.08 11.64
C GLY A 379 -0.35 12.64 12.56
N ILE A 380 0.22 13.80 12.20
CA ILE A 380 1.36 14.38 12.95
C ILE A 380 1.18 15.82 13.44
N ASP A 381 0.00 16.43 13.23
CA ASP A 381 -0.23 17.87 13.47
C ASP A 381 0.09 18.33 14.90
N ASP A 382 -0.24 17.52 15.90
CA ASP A 382 0.02 17.84 17.31
C ASP A 382 1.39 17.33 17.80
N ASN A 383 2.14 16.62 16.94
CA ASN A 383 3.37 15.96 17.32
C ASN A 383 4.33 15.72 16.13
N VAL A 384 5.08 16.75 15.73
CA VAL A 384 6.13 16.61 14.70
C VAL A 384 7.20 15.56 15.03
N GLU A 385 7.44 15.25 16.32
CA GLU A 385 8.33 14.16 16.73
C GLU A 385 7.90 12.82 16.14
N ARG A 386 6.59 12.62 15.93
CA ARG A 386 6.08 11.46 15.23
C ARG A 386 6.52 11.40 13.76
N GLY A 387 6.59 12.54 13.08
CA GLY A 387 7.13 12.64 11.72
C GLY A 387 8.61 12.22 11.65
N PHE A 388 9.42 12.70 12.60
CA PHE A 388 10.83 12.29 12.71
C PHE A 388 10.98 10.78 12.97
N GLU A 389 10.13 10.21 13.81
CA GLU A 389 10.07 8.77 14.07
C GLU A 389 9.71 7.97 12.81
N LEU A 390 8.68 8.39 12.07
CA LEU A 390 8.25 7.75 10.82
C LEU A 390 9.39 7.74 9.78
N ALA A 391 10.04 8.89 9.56
CA ALA A 391 11.16 9.01 8.62
C ALA A 391 12.36 8.13 9.04
N THR A 392 12.75 8.19 10.31
CA THR A 392 13.88 7.41 10.83
C THR A 392 13.59 5.91 10.76
N HIS A 393 12.38 5.50 11.12
CA HIS A 393 11.97 4.10 11.06
C HIS A 393 11.97 3.58 9.62
N ALA A 394 11.41 4.34 8.67
CA ALA A 394 11.40 3.98 7.26
C ALA A 394 12.83 3.72 6.77
N ALA A 395 13.75 4.64 7.08
CA ALA A 395 15.16 4.54 6.73
C ALA A 395 15.88 3.35 7.41
N GLU A 396 15.58 3.07 8.68
CA GLU A 396 16.23 1.99 9.44
C GLU A 396 15.76 0.60 9.00
N TYR A 397 14.46 0.45 8.70
CA TYR A 397 13.85 -0.84 8.45
C TYR A 397 13.45 -1.09 7.00
N GLN A 398 13.85 -0.19 6.09
CA GLN A 398 13.51 -0.23 4.66
C GLN A 398 11.99 -0.37 4.47
N SER A 399 11.24 0.45 5.20
CA SER A 399 9.78 0.49 5.18
C SER A 399 9.27 1.81 4.59
N VAL A 400 7.95 2.02 4.62
CA VAL A 400 7.33 3.28 4.22
C VAL A 400 6.88 4.08 5.44
N GLY A 401 7.12 5.38 5.45
CA GLY A 401 6.57 6.34 6.40
C GLY A 401 5.67 7.34 5.66
N ILE A 402 4.41 7.45 6.08
CA ILE A 402 3.41 8.33 5.45
C ILE A 402 2.74 9.17 6.54
N PRO A 403 3.28 10.36 6.88
CA PRO A 403 2.55 11.30 7.71
C PRO A 403 1.35 11.85 6.94
N THR A 404 0.20 11.96 7.61
CA THR A 404 -0.86 12.89 7.18
C THR A 404 -0.68 14.22 7.92
N ILE A 405 -0.70 15.30 7.17
CA ILE A 405 -0.37 16.65 7.64
C ILE A 405 -1.52 17.58 7.25
N HIS A 406 -2.21 18.14 8.22
CA HIS A 406 -3.18 19.21 8.02
C HIS A 406 -2.55 20.57 8.30
N ASP A 407 -1.77 20.66 9.39
CA ASP A 407 -1.16 21.90 9.84
C ASP A 407 -0.01 21.62 10.82
N LEU A 408 1.13 22.21 10.54
CA LEU A 408 2.34 22.27 11.36
C LEU A 408 2.88 23.69 11.30
N GLU A 409 3.48 24.15 12.40
CA GLU A 409 4.25 25.40 12.35
C GLU A 409 5.34 25.28 11.27
N VAL A 410 5.53 26.32 10.47
CA VAL A 410 6.43 26.28 9.29
C VAL A 410 7.84 25.82 9.66
N GLU A 411 8.36 26.28 10.81
CA GLU A 411 9.67 25.84 11.30
C GLU A 411 9.72 24.38 11.73
N GLN A 412 8.59 23.80 12.19
CA GLN A 412 8.52 22.36 12.49
C GLN A 412 8.53 21.54 11.20
N PHE A 413 7.75 21.96 10.21
CA PHE A 413 7.72 21.31 8.90
C PHE A 413 9.09 21.39 8.19
N GLU A 414 9.74 22.56 8.20
CA GLU A 414 11.07 22.72 7.62
C GLU A 414 12.09 21.78 8.27
N ARG A 415 12.09 21.65 9.60
CA ARG A 415 12.97 20.70 10.30
C ARG A 415 12.69 19.25 9.93
N LEU A 416 11.43 18.87 9.74
CA LEU A 416 11.07 17.53 9.29
C LEU A 416 11.64 17.25 7.90
N VAL A 417 11.49 18.20 6.96
CA VAL A 417 12.04 18.08 5.61
C VAL A 417 13.56 18.00 5.62
N GLU A 418 14.24 18.81 6.43
CA GLU A 418 15.70 18.75 6.60
C GLU A 418 16.17 17.39 7.13
N HIS A 419 15.44 16.80 8.10
CA HIS A 419 15.77 15.48 8.62
C HIS A 419 15.58 14.36 7.59
N VAL A 420 14.50 14.44 6.80
CA VAL A 420 14.29 13.52 5.68
C VAL A 420 15.44 13.64 4.66
N HIS A 421 15.85 14.87 4.35
CA HIS A 421 16.98 15.12 3.46
C HIS A 421 18.30 14.57 3.98
N ASP A 422 18.59 14.71 5.27
CA ASP A 422 19.77 14.12 5.89
C ASP A 422 19.78 12.57 5.78
N LEU A 423 18.62 11.92 5.81
CA LEU A 423 18.48 10.47 5.62
C LEU A 423 18.68 10.05 4.16
N ASP A 424 18.20 10.85 3.21
CA ASP A 424 18.38 10.63 1.78
C ASP A 424 19.85 10.80 1.36
N GLU A 425 20.52 11.86 1.81
CA GLU A 425 21.96 12.08 1.56
C GLU A 425 22.84 10.99 2.18
N ALA A 426 22.37 10.36 3.26
CA ALA A 426 23.01 9.18 3.85
C ALA A 426 22.76 7.88 3.06
N GLY A 427 21.94 7.92 2.00
CA GLY A 427 21.56 6.76 1.18
C GLY A 427 20.66 5.76 1.91
N LYS A 428 19.90 6.22 2.91
CA LYS A 428 19.06 5.35 3.76
C LYS A 428 17.57 5.45 3.43
N SER A 429 17.15 6.58 2.88
CA SER A 429 15.79 6.85 2.44
C SER A 429 15.81 7.37 1.00
N THR A 430 14.64 7.38 0.37
CA THR A 430 14.37 8.24 -0.79
C THR A 430 12.98 8.83 -0.61
N SER A 431 12.89 10.15 -0.63
CA SER A 431 11.62 10.88 -0.70
C SER A 431 11.20 11.23 -2.13
#